data_AF-A0A962U9V9-F1
#
_entry.id   AF-A0A962U9V9-F1
#
_cell.length_a   1.000
_cell.length_b   1.000
_cell.length_c   1.000
_cell.angle_alpha   90.00
_cell.angle_beta   90.00
_cell.angle_gamma   90.00
#
_symmetry.space_group_name_H-M   'P 1'
#
loop_
_entity.id
_entity.type
_entity.pdbx_description
1 polymer ?
#
loop_
_entity_poly.entity_id
_entity_poly.type
_entity_poly.pdbx_seq_one_letter_code
_entity_poly.pdbx_strand_id
1 'polypeptide(L)' 'MAEQTDAQAVKNLSGVERAALLMLGLGEKHAAEILRHMGPKEVQEIGLAMAGLTQVTNSQMELVM' A
#
# COMPACT_ATOMS: atom_id res chain seq x y z
N MET A 1 -0.18 -4.41 22.94
CA MET A 1 0.19 -2.99 22.74
C MET A 1 0.71 -2.70 21.33
N ALA A 2 1.36 -3.64 20.62
CA ALA A 2 1.82 -3.41 19.24
C ALA A 2 0.67 -3.27 18.21
N GLU A 3 -0.39 -4.10 18.30
CA GLU A 3 -1.52 -4.08 17.35
C GLU A 3 -2.27 -2.74 17.27
N GLN A 4 -2.30 -1.95 18.35
CA GLN A 4 -2.99 -0.65 18.34
C GLN A 4 -2.23 0.41 17.53
N THR A 5 -0.90 0.33 17.50
CA THR A 5 -0.05 1.28 16.76
C THR A 5 -0.15 1.03 15.26
N ASP A 6 -0.18 -0.24 14.83
CA ASP A 6 -0.31 -0.61 13.43
C ASP A 6 -1.70 -0.25 12.86
N ALA A 7 -2.77 -0.50 13.62
CA ALA A 7 -4.12 -0.10 13.22
C ALA A 7 -4.29 1.43 13.11
N GLN A 8 -3.64 2.19 13.98
CA GLN A 8 -3.62 3.64 13.90
C GLN A 8 -2.81 4.13 12.69
N ALA A 9 -1.67 3.49 12.41
CA ALA A 9 -0.82 3.80 11.27
C ALA A 9 -1.57 3.58 9.95
N VAL A 10 -2.24 2.44 9.78
CA VAL A 10 -3.06 2.13 8.59
C VAL A 10 -4.22 3.12 8.42
N LYS A 11 -4.87 3.53 9.51
CA LYS A 11 -5.94 4.54 9.46
C LYS A 11 -5.44 5.92 9.04
N ASN A 12 -4.19 6.25 9.34
CA ASN A 12 -3.58 7.52 8.96
C ASN A 12 -3.04 7.53 7.53
N LEU A 13 -2.95 6.37 6.87
CA LEU A 13 -2.57 6.28 5.46
C LEU A 13 -3.64 6.91 4.57
N SER A 14 -3.20 7.70 3.60
CA SER A 14 -4.03 8.17 2.50
C SER A 14 -4.52 7.00 1.63
N GLY A 15 -5.56 7.24 0.83
CA GLY A 15 -6.10 6.20 -0.07
C GLY A 15 -5.04 5.62 -1.02
N VAL A 16 -4.08 6.46 -1.46
CA VAL A 16 -2.97 6.04 -2.34
C VAL A 16 -1.97 5.17 -1.56
N GLU A 17 -1.62 5.54 -0.33
CA GLU A 17 -0.72 4.73 0.51
C GLU A 17 -1.36 3.39 0.92
N ARG A 18 -2.66 3.36 1.19
CA ARG A 18 -3.39 2.11 1.44
C ARG A 18 -3.42 1.22 0.20
N ALA A 19 -3.62 1.79 -0.98
CA ALA A 19 -3.56 1.06 -2.24
C ALA A 19 -2.14 0.52 -2.50
N ALA A 20 -1.11 1.32 -2.25
CA ALA A 20 0.29 0.89 -2.35
C ALA A 20 0.60 -0.26 -1.37
N LEU A 21 0.14 -0.17 -0.13
CA LEU A 21 0.26 -1.22 0.89
C LEU A 21 -0.44 -2.52 0.45
N LEU A 22 -1.65 -2.42 -0.10
CA LEU A 22 -2.38 -3.56 -0.65
C LEU A 22 -1.62 -4.20 -1.83
N MET A 23 -1.11 -3.38 -2.75
CA MET A 23 -0.36 -3.86 -3.91
C MET A 23 0.94 -4.58 -3.51
N LEU A 24 1.63 -4.12 -2.44
CA LEU A 24 2.77 -4.84 -1.86
C LEU A 24 2.36 -6.22 -1.35
N GLY A 25 1.20 -6.35 -0.71
CA GLY A 25 0.66 -7.62 -0.24
C GLY A 25 0.19 -8.56 -1.37
N LEU A 26 -0.35 -8.01 -2.47
CA LEU A 26 -0.74 -8.79 -3.67
C LEU A 26 0.47 -9.29 -4.47
N GLY A 27 1.62 -8.66 -4.30
CA GLY A 27 2.87 -8.98 -4.98
C GLY A 27 2.99 -8.38 -6.39
N GLU A 28 4.22 -8.39 -6.90
CA GLU A 28 4.62 -7.65 -8.11
C GLU A 28 3.78 -7.98 -9.35
N LYS A 29 3.46 -9.27 -9.58
CA LYS A 29 2.70 -9.68 -10.77
C LYS A 29 1.28 -9.11 -10.78
N HIS A 30 0.57 -9.19 -9.66
CA HIS A 30 -0.80 -8.70 -9.57
C HIS A 30 -0.83 -7.18 -9.56
N ALA A 31 0.10 -6.54 -8.84
CA ALA A 31 0.25 -5.09 -8.85
C ALA A 31 0.51 -4.56 -10.27
N ALA A 32 1.41 -5.19 -11.03
CA ALA A 32 1.71 -4.80 -12.41
C ALA A 32 0.46 -4.85 -13.30
N GLU A 33 -0.37 -5.89 -13.21
CA GLU A 33 -1.61 -5.98 -13.98
C GLU A 33 -2.59 -4.84 -13.63
N ILE A 34 -2.72 -4.48 -12.35
CA ILE A 34 -3.57 -3.35 -11.93
C ILE A 34 -3.01 -2.03 -12.48
N LEU A 35 -1.69 -1.81 -12.40
CA LEU A 35 -1.05 -0.59 -12.89
C LEU A 35 -1.25 -0.39 -14.41
N ARG A 36 -1.43 -1.46 -15.19
CA ARG A 36 -1.73 -1.38 -16.64
C ARG A 36 -3.08 -0.73 -16.93
N HIS A 37 -4.00 -0.72 -15.97
CA HIS A 37 -5.33 -0.10 -16.10
C HIS A 37 -5.37 1.35 -15.62
N MET A 38 -4.28 1.87 -15.07
CA MET A 38 -4.19 3.22 -14.52
C MET A 38 -3.60 4.22 -15.52
N GLY A 39 -3.93 5.50 -15.35
CA GLY A 39 -3.29 6.58 -16.10
C GLY A 39 -1.87 6.89 -15.59
N PRO A 40 -1.05 7.61 -16.38
CA PRO A 40 0.35 7.88 -16.03
C PRO A 40 0.50 8.65 -14.70
N LYS A 41 -0.45 9.54 -14.39
CA LYS A 41 -0.46 10.29 -13.13
C LYS A 41 -0.72 9.38 -11.92
N GLU A 42 -1.70 8.49 -12.02
CA GLU A 42 -2.06 7.57 -10.94
C GLU A 42 -0.95 6.56 -10.67
N VAL A 43 -0.32 6.03 -11.73
CA VAL A 43 0.86 5.16 -11.62
C VAL A 43 2.00 5.87 -10.89
N GLN A 44 2.24 7.15 -11.19
CA GLN A 44 3.27 7.95 -10.52
C GLN A 44 2.95 8.16 -9.03
N GLU A 45 1.71 8.49 -8.68
CA GLU A 45 1.28 8.68 -7.29
C GLU A 45 1.42 7.40 -6.47
N ILE A 46 0.97 6.27 -7.02
CA ILE A 46 1.13 4.94 -6.38
C ILE A 46 2.62 4.58 -6.26
N GLY A 47 3.42 4.79 -7.31
CA GLY A 47 4.85 4.47 -7.29
C GLY A 47 5.63 5.26 -6.25
N LEU A 48 5.31 6.55 -6.07
CA LEU A 48 5.88 7.38 -5.01
C LEU A 48 5.45 6.89 -3.62
N ALA A 49 4.18 6.53 -3.44
CA ALA A 49 3.70 5.97 -2.18
C ALA A 49 4.36 4.63 -1.84
N MET A 50 4.51 3.72 -2.82
CA MET A 50 5.22 2.46 -2.66
C MET A 50 6.68 2.65 -2.25
N ALA A 51 7.38 3.61 -2.86
CA ALA A 51 8.76 3.92 -2.50
C ALA A 51 8.88 4.50 -1.08
N GLY A 52 7.85 5.19 -0.59
CA GLY A 52 7.78 5.71 0.78
C GLY A 52 7.50 4.63 1.84
N LEU A 53 6.77 3.57 1.47
CA LEU A 53 6.43 2.45 2.35
C LEU A 53 7.58 1.44 2.44
N THR A 54 8.65 1.84 3.14
CA THR A 54 9.88 1.02 3.30
C THR A 54 9.81 -0.01 4.43
N GLN A 55 8.99 0.23 5.45
CA GLN A 55 8.90 -0.62 6.64
C GLN A 55 7.45 -1.00 6.92
N VAL A 56 6.93 -1.93 6.11
CA VAL A 56 5.59 -2.49 6.28
C VAL A 56 5.64 -3.70 7.20
N THR A 57 4.81 -3.72 8.23
CA THR A 57 4.68 -4.90 9.12
C THR A 57 3.60 -5.85 8.61
N ASN A 58 3.71 -7.15 8.94
CA ASN A 58 2.68 -8.14 8.59
C ASN A 58 1.29 -7.75 9.13
N SER A 59 1.24 -7.17 10.34
CA SER A 59 0.00 -6.68 10.95
C SER A 59 -0.64 -5.55 10.15
N GLN A 60 0.15 -4.63 9.57
CA GLN A 60 -0.38 -3.57 8.70
C GLN A 60 -0.96 -4.12 7.39
N MET A 61 -0.33 -5.15 6.81
CA MET A 61 -0.86 -5.82 5.62
C MET A 61 -2.19 -6.53 5.91
N GLU A 62 -2.28 -7.27 7.02
CA GLU A 62 -3.50 -7.98 7.42
C GLU A 62 -4.69 -7.05 7.69
N LEU A 63 -4.42 -5.79 8.09
CA LEU A 63 -5.46 -4.77 8.30
C LEU A 63 -6.03 -4.15 7.02
N VAL A 64 -5.37 -4.35 5.87
CA VAL A 64 -5.77 -3.77 4.57
C VAL A 64 -6.33 -4.82 3.61
N MET A 65 -5.93 -6.10 3.76
CA MET A 65 -6.48 -7.24 3.02
C MET A 65 -7.92 -7.57 3.45
#